data_AF-A0A968I0V7-F1
#
_entry.id   AF-A0A968I0V7-F1
#
_cell.length_a   1.000
_cell.length_b   1.000
_cell.length_c   1.000
_cell.angle_alpha   90.00
_cell.angle_beta   90.00
_cell.angle_gamma   90.00
#
_symmetry.space_group_name_H-M   'P 1'
#
loop_
_entity.id
_entity.type
_entity.pdbx_description
1 polymer ?
#
loop_
_entity_poly.entity_id
_entity_poly.type
_entity_poly.pdbx_seq_one_letter_code
_entity_poly.pdbx_strand_id
1 'polypeptide(L)'
;GNPDPNKTCTTSFSYIVPADLGTASVEIRVKDDDGERSLLTATPLPGGQPWEQNDIPVRGKAYFTVFLDGVSQPVVERDPTC
;
A
#
# COMPACT_ATOMS: atom_id res chain seq x y z
N GLY A 1 3.88 -12.68 21.54
CA GLY A 1 2.53 -12.27 21.99
C GLY A 1 1.61 -12.39 20.81
N ASN A 2 0.36 -12.77 21.01
CA ASN A 2 -0.64 -12.68 19.94
C ASN A 2 -0.83 -11.18 19.63
N PRO A 3 -0.88 -10.77 18.35
CA PRO A 3 -1.23 -9.39 18.02
C PRO A 3 -2.63 -9.10 18.56
N ASP A 4 -2.77 -8.01 19.32
CA ASP A 4 -4.06 -7.54 19.81
C ASP A 4 -4.82 -6.92 18.63
N PRO A 5 -5.94 -7.51 18.18
CA PRO A 5 -6.70 -7.00 17.04
C PRO A 5 -7.33 -5.63 17.30
N ASN A 6 -7.26 -5.08 18.51
CA ASN A 6 -7.72 -3.72 18.83
C ASN A 6 -6.59 -2.69 18.88
N LYS A 7 -5.33 -3.11 18.69
CA LYS A 7 -4.17 -2.22 18.74
C LYS A 7 -3.83 -1.69 17.35
N THR A 8 -3.84 -0.37 17.19
CA THR A 8 -3.33 0.29 15.98
C THR A 8 -1.81 0.35 16.04
N CYS A 9 -1.18 -0.13 14.98
CA CYS A 9 0.25 -0.03 14.72
C CYS A 9 0.51 0.93 13.57
N THR A 10 1.72 1.46 13.47
CA THR A 10 2.16 2.19 12.27
C THR A 10 3.05 1.31 11.41
N THR A 11 2.93 1.44 10.10
CA THR A 11 3.80 0.80 9.13
C THR A 11 4.16 1.76 8.00
N SER A 12 5.09 1.36 7.15
CA SER A 12 5.46 2.11 5.95
C SER A 12 5.30 1.24 4.71
N PHE A 13 4.98 1.89 3.60
CA PHE A 13 4.87 1.24 2.31
C PHE A 13 5.60 2.08 1.25
N SER A 14 6.42 1.41 0.46
CA SER A 14 7.12 2.01 -0.68
C SER A 14 6.92 1.15 -1.92
N TYR A 15 6.85 1.83 -3.06
CA TYR A 15 6.67 1.23 -4.37
C TYR A 15 7.43 2.04 -5.41
N ILE A 16 8.04 1.36 -6.38
CA ILE A 16 8.70 2.00 -7.51
C ILE A 16 7.89 1.64 -8.76
N VAL A 17 7.40 2.65 -9.48
CA VAL A 17 6.70 2.43 -10.75
C VAL A 17 7.67 1.77 -11.73
N PRO A 18 7.31 0.66 -12.40
CA PRO A 18 8.18 0.04 -13.40
C PRO A 18 8.65 1.04 -14.46
N ALA A 19 9.96 1.06 -14.74
CA ALA A 19 10.57 2.07 -15.59
C ALA A 19 10.16 1.97 -17.07
N ASP A 20 9.68 0.80 -17.48
CA ASP A 20 9.17 0.50 -18.82
C ASP A 20 7.77 1.07 -19.10
N LEU A 21 7.05 1.54 -18.08
CA LEU A 21 5.64 1.96 -18.21
C LEU A 21 5.41 3.38 -18.70
N GLY A 22 6.43 4.16 -19.08
CA GLY A 22 6.24 5.53 -19.56
C GLY A 22 5.56 6.40 -18.49
N THR A 23 4.25 6.63 -18.58
CA THR A 23 3.41 7.17 -17.50
C THR A 23 2.24 6.23 -17.27
N ALA A 24 2.04 5.80 -16.02
CA ALA A 24 0.93 4.94 -15.62
C ALA A 24 0.06 5.64 -14.56
N SER A 25 -1.24 5.34 -14.57
CA SER A 25 -2.14 5.74 -13.48
C SER A 25 -1.95 4.80 -12.29
N VAL A 26 -1.37 5.30 -11.21
CA VAL A 26 -1.04 4.52 -10.01
C VAL A 26 -2.08 4.77 -8.93
N GLU A 27 -2.67 3.69 -8.43
CA GLU A 27 -3.51 3.69 -7.25
C GLU A 27 -2.93 2.70 -6.22
N ILE A 28 -2.94 3.08 -4.94
CA ILE A 28 -2.44 2.24 -3.85
C ILE A 28 -3.52 2.15 -2.79
N ARG A 29 -3.88 0.91 -2.42
CA ARG A 29 -4.84 0.62 -1.36
C ARG A 29 -4.19 -0.20 -0.27
N VAL A 30 -4.66 -0.01 0.95
CA VAL A 30 -4.37 -0.88 2.08
C VAL A 30 -5.68 -1.47 2.58
N LYS A 31 -5.67 -2.78 2.85
CA LYS A 31 -6.75 -3.49 3.53
C LYS A 31 -6.22 -4.06 4.83
N ASP A 32 -6.84 -3.69 5.93
CA ASP A 32 -6.54 -4.20 7.27
C ASP A 32 -7.85 -4.57 7.99
N ASP A 33 -7.81 -4.79 9.30
CA ASP A 33 -8.99 -5.16 10.09
C ASP A 33 -10.04 -4.03 10.18
N ASP A 34 -9.71 -2.78 9.83
CA ASP A 34 -10.67 -1.68 9.74
C ASP A 34 -11.35 -1.60 8.36
N GLY A 35 -10.81 -2.29 7.36
CA GLY A 35 -11.33 -2.35 6.00
C GLY A 35 -10.32 -1.90 4.95
N GLU A 36 -10.79 -1.74 3.71
CA GLU A 36 -9.98 -1.25 2.58
C GLU A 36 -10.08 0.27 2.45
N ARG A 37 -8.94 0.95 2.26
CA ARG A 37 -8.85 2.39 1.98
C ARG A 37 -7.74 2.70 0.99
N SER A 38 -7.91 3.79 0.24
CA SER A 38 -6.87 4.29 -0.68
C SER A 38 -5.84 5.13 0.08
N LEU A 39 -4.58 4.81 -0.14
CA LEU A 39 -3.41 5.59 0.30
C LEU A 39 -2.98 6.59 -0.78
N LEU A 40 -3.06 6.16 -2.04
CA LEU A 40 -2.89 6.99 -3.22
C LEU A 40 -4.08 6.73 -4.14
N THR A 41 -4.86 7.77 -4.46
CA THR A 41 -5.88 7.70 -5.51
C THR A 41 -5.21 7.65 -6.88
N ALA A 42 -5.91 7.15 -7.91
CA ALA A 42 -5.41 7.05 -9.28
C ALA A 42 -4.70 8.34 -9.75
N THR A 43 -3.37 8.32 -9.71
CA THR A 43 -2.49 9.46 -9.96
C THR A 43 -1.53 9.12 -11.09
N PRO A 44 -1.40 9.96 -12.14
CA PRO A 44 -0.44 9.72 -13.21
C PRO A 44 0.98 9.89 -12.67
N LEU A 45 1.76 8.81 -12.69
CA LEU A 45 3.17 8.82 -12.30
C LEU A 45 4.05 8.28 -13.44
N PRO A 46 5.19 8.92 -13.73
CA PRO A 46 6.16 8.41 -14.67
C PRO A 46 6.80 7.10 -14.16
N GLY A 47 7.18 6.24 -15.10
CA GLY A 47 7.94 5.04 -14.86
C GLY A 47 9.28 5.35 -14.20
N GLY A 48 9.68 4.49 -13.26
CA GLY A 48 10.87 4.67 -12.43
C GLY A 48 10.67 5.62 -11.25
N GLN A 49 9.53 6.32 -11.15
CA GLN A 49 9.27 7.20 -10.01
C GLN A 49 9.00 6.38 -8.74
N PRO A 50 9.73 6.63 -7.64
CA PRO A 50 9.40 6.06 -6.34
C PRO A 50 8.21 6.78 -5.73
N TRP A 51 7.40 6.02 -5.00
CA TRP A 51 6.38 6.51 -4.09
C TRP A 51 6.56 5.85 -2.72
N GLU A 52 6.40 6.63 -1.66
CA GLU A 52 6.54 6.15 -0.28
C GLU A 52 5.55 6.88 0.62
N GLN A 53 4.98 6.14 1.58
CA GLN A 53 4.24 6.70 2.69
C GLN A 53 4.67 6.04 4.00
N ASN A 54 4.95 6.88 4.99
CA ASN A 54 5.30 6.50 6.34
C ASN A 54 4.11 6.70 7.29
N ASP A 55 4.23 6.13 8.50
CA ASP A 55 3.25 6.28 9.58
C ASP A 55 1.81 5.90 9.21
N ILE A 56 1.64 4.87 8.38
CA ILE A 56 0.33 4.36 7.96
C ILE A 56 -0.28 3.62 9.16
N PRO A 57 -1.37 4.13 9.76
CA PRO A 57 -2.01 3.45 10.88
C PRO A 57 -2.74 2.21 10.34
N VAL A 58 -2.48 1.05 10.91
CA VAL A 58 -3.05 -0.24 10.51
C VAL A 58 -3.41 -1.07 11.73
N ARG A 59 -4.43 -1.92 11.60
CA ARG A 59 -4.89 -2.82 12.65
C ARG A 59 -4.83 -4.27 12.20
N GLY A 60 -4.16 -5.11 12.99
CA GLY A 60 -3.89 -6.50 12.59
C GLY A 60 -3.00 -6.56 11.35
N LYS A 61 -3.27 -7.55 10.48
CA LYS A 61 -2.52 -7.72 9.23
C LYS A 61 -2.95 -6.68 8.20
N ALA A 62 -1.98 -6.09 7.51
CA ALA A 62 -2.22 -5.13 6.44
C ALA A 62 -1.79 -5.69 5.07
N TYR A 63 -2.67 -5.58 4.09
CA TYR A 63 -2.47 -6.02 2.72
C TYR A 63 -2.44 -4.80 1.79
N PHE A 64 -1.29 -4.52 1.21
CA PHE A 64 -1.10 -3.41 0.29
C PHE A 64 -1.26 -3.90 -1.15
N THR A 65 -2.14 -3.25 -1.90
CA THR A 65 -2.36 -3.55 -3.32
C THR A 65 -2.05 -2.31 -4.15
N VAL A 66 -1.21 -2.47 -5.15
CA VAL A 66 -0.93 -1.44 -6.15
C VAL A 66 -1.72 -1.75 -7.40
N PHE A 67 -2.33 -0.74 -8.01
CA PHE A 67 -3.01 -0.82 -9.29
C PHE A 67 -2.25 0.07 -10.28
N LEU A 68 -1.88 -0.48 -11.42
CA LEU A 68 -1.29 0.24 -12.55
C LEU A 68 -2.32 0.23 -13.68
N ASP A 69 -2.84 1.39 -14.05
CA ASP A 69 -3.91 1.55 -15.05
C ASP A 69 -5.13 0.64 -14.78
N GLY A 70 -5.47 0.49 -13.49
CA GLY A 70 -6.56 -0.36 -13.01
C GLY A 70 -6.22 -1.85 -12.88
N VAL A 71 -5.01 -2.28 -13.25
CA VAL A 71 -4.55 -3.67 -13.12
C VAL A 71 -3.83 -3.87 -11.78
N SER A 72 -4.36 -4.76 -10.94
CA SER A 72 -3.76 -5.10 -9.65
C SER A 72 -2.42 -5.82 -9.81
N GLN A 73 -1.42 -5.36 -9.09
CA GLN A 73 -0.11 -5.99 -8.91
C GLN A 73 -0.16 -6.98 -7.73
N PRO A 74 0.87 -7.83 -7.55
CA PRO A 74 0.96 -8.72 -6.40
C PRO A 74 0.80 -7.97 -5.08
N VAL A 75 -0.01 -8.54 -4.19
CA VAL A 75 -0.29 -7.97 -2.87
C VAL A 75 0.94 -8.12 -1.97
N VAL A 76 1.27 -7.05 -1.25
CA VAL A 76 2.31 -7.07 -0.22
C VAL A 76 1.65 -7.18 1.15
N GLU A 77 1.91 -8.28 1.86
CA GLU A 77 1.47 -8.48 3.25
C GLU A 77 2.46 -7.83 4.22
N ARG A 78 1.94 -7.12 5.22
CA ARG A 78 2.68 -6.64 6.38
C ARG A 78 1.97 -7.13 7.64
N ASP A 79 2.76 -7.67 8.56
CA ASP A 79 2.32 -8.01 9.91
C ASP A 79 3.02 -7.04 10.88
N PRO A 80 2.46 -5.83 11.10
CA PRO A 80 3.07 -4.81 11.94
C PRO A 80 3.04 -5.29 13.39
N THR A 81 4.22 -5.61 13.94
CA THR A 81 4.31 -6.04 15.33
C THR A 81 4.29 -4.83 16.26
N CYS A 82 3.24 -4.76 17.06
CA CYS A 82 3.23 -4.08 18.35
C CYS A 82 3.04 -5.11 19.48
#